data_AF-A0A958DCK2-F1
#
_entry.id   AF-A0A958DCK2-F1
#
_cell.length_a   1.000
_cell.length_b   1.000
_cell.length_c   1.000
_cell.angle_alpha   90.00
_cell.angle_beta   90.00
_cell.angle_gamma   90.00
#
_symmetry.space_group_name_H-M   'P 1'
#
loop_
_entity.id
_entity.type
_entity.pdbx_description
1 polymer ?
#
loop_
_entity_poly.entity_id
_entity_poly.type
_entity_poly.pdbx_seq_one_letter_code
_entity_poly.pdbx_strand_id
1 'polypeptide(L)'
;MSLSLVLIGLVAAQAEDKLDFRSKQMEGIEQITIDVDLDGAVQRLSKGVQFPTISNQDRDDFDVEAFEGYHQHLVDSYPLVHKTMKREVLGDPRPYSLLYTWEGKDPSLPPALFYGHIDVVPVPEDSRDQWKQEPFSG
;
A
#
# COMPACT_ATOMS: atom_id res chain seq x y z
N MET A 1 -31.26 36.15 -23.41
CA MET A 1 -29.81 36.39 -23.22
C MET A 1 -29.33 35.90 -21.83
N SER A 2 -29.78 34.73 -21.34
CA SER A 2 -29.63 34.45 -19.89
C SER A 2 -29.47 32.98 -19.50
N LEU A 3 -29.20 32.06 -20.43
CA LEU A 3 -28.85 30.67 -20.08
C LEU A 3 -27.47 30.27 -20.61
N SER A 4 -27.10 30.73 -21.81
CA SER A 4 -25.79 30.44 -22.42
C SER A 4 -24.61 31.07 -21.68
N LEU A 5 -24.78 32.25 -21.05
CA LEU A 5 -23.70 32.87 -20.25
C LEU A 5 -23.45 32.15 -18.92
N VAL A 6 -24.50 31.59 -18.30
CA VAL A 6 -24.38 30.84 -17.04
C VAL A 6 -23.66 29.51 -17.26
N LEU A 7 -23.93 28.85 -18.39
CA LEU A 7 -23.27 27.58 -18.74
C LEU A 7 -21.78 27.77 -19.09
N ILE A 8 -21.42 28.85 -19.79
CA ILE A 8 -20.02 29.17 -20.10
C ILE A 8 -19.26 29.57 -18.82
N GLY A 9 -19.90 30.31 -17.91
CA GLY A 9 -19.31 30.65 -16.61
C GLY A 9 -19.03 29.44 -15.72
N LEU A 10 -19.93 28.43 -15.70
CA LEU A 10 -19.72 27.20 -14.93
C LEU A 10 -18.60 26.33 -15.51
N VAL A 11 -18.48 26.25 -16.84
CA VAL A 11 -17.41 25.50 -17.51
C VAL A 11 -16.05 26.20 -17.33
N ALA A 12 -16.01 27.53 -17.30
CA ALA A 12 -14.79 28.28 -17.01
C ALA A 12 -14.34 28.10 -15.55
N ALA A 13 -15.26 28.13 -14.58
CA ALA A 13 -14.95 27.93 -13.17
C ALA A 13 -14.44 26.49 -12.87
N GLN A 14 -14.86 25.49 -13.66
CA GLN A 14 -14.32 24.12 -13.56
C GLN A 14 -12.98 23.91 -14.30
N ALA A 15 -12.57 24.87 -15.14
CA ALA A 15 -11.29 24.83 -15.84
C ALA A 15 -10.14 25.51 -15.04
N GLU A 16 -10.48 26.38 -14.07
CA GLU A 16 -9.49 27.09 -13.25
C GLU A 16 -8.97 26.26 -12.07
N ASP A 17 -9.74 25.29 -11.58
CA ASP A 17 -9.30 24.36 -10.53
C ASP A 17 -8.71 23.08 -11.13
N LYS A 18 -7.85 23.26 -12.15
CA LYS A 18 -6.80 22.29 -12.42
C LYS A 18 -5.92 22.31 -11.18
N LEU A 19 -6.23 21.46 -10.20
CA LEU A 19 -5.35 21.12 -9.09
C LEU A 19 -3.97 20.93 -9.71
N ASP A 20 -3.12 21.93 -9.50
CA ASP A 20 -1.77 21.94 -10.04
C ASP A 20 -1.05 20.84 -9.27
N PHE A 21 -0.97 19.66 -9.88
CA PHE A 21 -0.26 18.51 -9.35
C PHE A 21 1.24 18.80 -9.42
N ARG A 22 1.68 19.73 -8.56
CA ARG A 22 3.08 19.99 -8.32
C ARG A 22 3.60 18.92 -7.38
N SER A 23 4.78 18.43 -7.69
CA SER A 23 5.50 17.52 -6.80
C SER A 23 5.62 18.16 -5.41
N LYS A 24 5.24 17.42 -4.37
CA LYS A 24 5.53 17.77 -2.96
C LYS A 24 6.89 17.25 -2.50
N GLN A 25 7.70 16.76 -3.43
CA GLN A 25 9.04 16.32 -3.11
C GLN A 25 9.86 17.50 -2.59
N MET A 26 10.62 17.26 -1.54
CA MET A 26 11.45 18.28 -0.93
C MET A 26 12.48 18.80 -1.93
N GLU A 27 12.58 20.12 -2.08
CA GLU A 27 13.56 20.78 -2.93
C GLU A 27 14.85 21.08 -2.16
N GLY A 28 15.98 21.18 -2.87
CA GLY A 28 17.27 21.55 -2.26
C GLY A 28 17.90 20.49 -1.36
N ILE A 29 17.40 19.26 -1.38
CA ILE A 29 17.95 18.12 -0.65
C ILE A 29 18.89 17.34 -1.56
N GLU A 30 20.09 17.05 -1.07
CA GLU A 30 21.04 16.17 -1.77
C GLU A 30 20.42 14.78 -1.95
N GLN A 31 20.34 14.33 -3.20
CA GLN A 31 19.83 13.01 -3.50
C GLN A 31 20.89 11.96 -3.14
N ILE A 32 20.53 11.04 -2.26
CA ILE A 32 21.36 9.87 -1.96
C ILE A 32 20.98 8.73 -2.89
N THR A 33 21.97 8.07 -3.49
CA THR A 33 21.77 6.79 -4.17
C THR A 33 22.00 5.67 -3.18
N ILE A 34 21.01 4.81 -3.02
CA ILE A 34 21.11 3.59 -2.22
C ILE A 34 21.22 2.43 -3.19
N ASP A 35 22.25 1.60 -3.03
CA ASP A 35 22.34 0.35 -3.78
C ASP A 35 21.28 -0.61 -3.24
N VAL A 36 20.39 -1.05 -4.13
CA VAL A 36 19.26 -1.91 -3.80
C VAL A 36 19.48 -3.25 -4.48
N ASP A 37 19.44 -4.32 -3.69
CA ASP A 37 19.34 -5.69 -4.18
C ASP A 37 17.99 -5.89 -4.90
N LEU A 38 17.97 -5.56 -6.19
CA LEU A 38 16.79 -5.61 -7.03
C LEU A 38 16.27 -7.04 -7.19
N ASP A 39 17.16 -8.01 -7.38
CA ASP A 39 16.78 -9.41 -7.55
C ASP A 39 16.12 -9.94 -6.26
N GLY A 40 16.70 -9.65 -5.10
CA GLY A 40 16.10 -9.99 -3.81
C GLY A 40 14.78 -9.24 -3.56
N ALA A 41 14.64 -7.99 -4.01
CA ALA A 41 13.38 -7.25 -3.93
C ALA A 41 12.28 -7.90 -4.80
N VAL A 42 12.61 -8.28 -6.05
CA VAL A 42 11.71 -8.97 -6.96
C VAL A 42 11.28 -10.32 -6.40
N GLN A 43 12.22 -11.12 -5.87
CA GLN A 43 11.91 -12.42 -5.28
C GLN A 43 10.96 -12.30 -4.07
N ARG A 44 11.20 -11.32 -3.19
CA ARG A 44 10.31 -11.05 -2.04
C ARG A 44 8.92 -10.60 -2.46
N LEU A 45 8.83 -9.76 -3.50
CA LEU A 45 7.53 -9.33 -4.05
C LEU A 45 6.78 -10.49 -4.69
N SER A 46 7.44 -11.25 -5.57
CA SER A 46 6.89 -12.44 -6.23
C SER A 46 6.36 -13.44 -5.21
N LYS A 47 7.13 -13.73 -4.16
CA LYS A 47 6.66 -14.60 -3.08
C LYS A 47 5.49 -13.99 -2.29
N GLY A 48 5.49 -12.68 -2.08
CA GLY A 48 4.39 -11.96 -1.42
C GLY A 48 3.08 -12.06 -2.19
N VAL A 49 3.12 -11.98 -3.52
CA VAL A 49 1.95 -12.12 -4.41
C VAL A 49 1.32 -13.51 -4.34
N GLN A 50 2.06 -14.54 -3.92
CA GLN A 50 1.52 -15.90 -3.80
C GLN A 50 0.60 -16.10 -2.58
N PHE A 51 0.51 -15.11 -1.68
CA PHE A 51 -0.42 -15.15 -0.55
C PHE A 51 -1.70 -14.39 -0.93
N PRO A 52 -2.84 -15.07 -1.16
CA PRO A 52 -4.08 -14.43 -1.55
C PRO A 52 -4.75 -13.79 -0.32
N THR A 53 -4.22 -12.67 0.16
CA THR A 53 -4.76 -11.86 1.27
C THR A 53 -6.07 -11.16 0.89
N ILE A 54 -7.06 -11.93 0.45
CA ILE A 54 -8.31 -11.42 -0.09
C ILE A 54 -9.17 -10.89 1.06
N SER A 55 -9.65 -9.66 0.93
CA SER A 55 -10.64 -9.09 1.83
C SER A 55 -11.98 -8.91 1.11
N ASN A 56 -13.04 -9.44 1.72
CA ASN A 56 -14.40 -9.42 1.21
C ASN A 56 -15.30 -8.45 1.99
N GLN A 57 -16.46 -8.15 1.41
CA GLN A 57 -17.53 -7.41 2.11
C GLN A 57 -18.10 -8.23 3.27
N ASP A 58 -18.20 -9.56 3.09
CA ASP A 58 -18.47 -10.47 4.19
C ASP A 58 -17.23 -10.57 5.07
N ARG A 59 -17.38 -10.20 6.35
CA ARG A 59 -16.26 -10.18 7.30
C ARG A 59 -15.92 -11.56 7.85
N ASP A 60 -16.85 -12.52 7.71
CA ASP A 60 -16.65 -13.90 8.12
C ASP A 60 -15.91 -14.71 7.03
N ASP A 61 -15.92 -14.22 5.79
CA ASP A 61 -15.14 -14.74 4.66
C ASP A 61 -13.71 -14.16 4.67
N PHE A 62 -12.88 -14.73 5.54
CA PHE A 62 -11.51 -14.31 5.79
C PHE A 62 -10.55 -15.50 5.86
N ASP A 63 -9.57 -15.54 4.96
CA ASP A 63 -8.54 -16.57 4.94
C ASP A 63 -7.42 -16.26 5.94
N VAL A 64 -7.51 -16.85 7.13
CA VAL A 64 -6.51 -16.69 8.19
C VAL A 64 -5.11 -17.15 7.72
N GLU A 65 -5.03 -18.25 6.98
CA GLU A 65 -3.75 -18.84 6.59
C GLU A 65 -3.01 -17.94 5.59
N ALA A 66 -3.74 -17.29 4.68
CA ALA A 66 -3.15 -16.33 3.75
C ALA A 66 -2.49 -15.14 4.48
N PHE A 67 -3.18 -14.56 5.46
CA PHE A 67 -2.65 -13.41 6.21
C PHE A 67 -1.52 -13.81 7.17
N GLU A 68 -1.62 -14.94 7.86
CA GLU A 68 -0.52 -15.45 8.71
C GLU A 68 0.70 -15.85 7.88
N GLY A 69 0.49 -16.48 6.73
CA GLY A 69 1.55 -16.81 5.78
C GLY A 69 2.26 -15.56 5.26
N TYR A 70 1.52 -14.53 4.88
CA TYR A 70 2.10 -13.25 4.46
C TYR A 70 2.87 -12.57 5.60
N HIS A 71 2.33 -12.58 6.83
CA HIS A 71 3.04 -12.06 8.01
C HIS A 71 4.37 -12.79 8.25
N GLN A 72 4.38 -14.11 8.14
CA GLN A 72 5.61 -14.90 8.30
C GLN A 72 6.61 -14.58 7.18
N HIS A 73 6.14 -14.44 5.94
CA HIS A 73 6.97 -14.02 4.81
C HIS A 73 7.66 -12.67 5.07
N LEU A 74 6.97 -11.70 5.69
CA LEU A 74 7.59 -10.43 6.09
C LEU A 74 8.70 -10.61 7.13
N VAL A 75 8.47 -11.47 8.14
CA VAL A 75 9.46 -11.79 9.18
C VAL A 75 10.74 -12.36 8.56
N ASP A 76 10.57 -13.33 7.67
CA ASP A 76 11.67 -14.03 7.02
C ASP A 76 12.41 -13.15 6.00
N SER A 77 11.66 -12.30 5.28
CA SER A 77 12.18 -11.42 4.24
C SER A 77 12.94 -10.20 4.76
N TYR A 78 12.62 -9.75 5.98
CA TYR A 78 13.14 -8.51 6.56
C TYR A 78 13.61 -8.73 8.02
N PRO A 79 14.62 -9.57 8.26
CA PRO A 79 15.05 -9.93 9.62
C PRO A 79 15.59 -8.73 10.40
N LEU A 80 16.23 -7.75 9.74
CA LEU A 80 16.71 -6.54 10.40
C LEU A 80 15.55 -5.63 10.85
N VAL A 81 14.50 -5.49 10.05
CA VAL A 81 13.31 -4.73 10.42
C VAL A 81 12.68 -5.33 11.68
N HIS A 82 12.50 -6.66 11.70
CA HIS A 82 11.87 -7.37 12.82
C HIS A 82 12.76 -7.47 14.07
N LYS A 83 14.09 -7.35 13.91
CA LYS A 83 15.02 -7.25 15.03
C LYS A 83 15.04 -5.84 15.64
N THR A 84 14.86 -4.81 14.82
CA THR A 84 15.05 -3.40 15.23
C THR A 84 13.75 -2.72 15.65
N MET A 85 12.64 -2.99 14.95
CA MET A 85 11.37 -2.33 15.20
C MET A 85 10.49 -3.16 16.13
N LYS A 86 9.72 -2.49 16.98
CA LYS A 86 8.67 -3.15 17.77
C LYS A 86 7.49 -3.46 16.83
N ARG A 87 7.21 -4.75 16.62
CA ARG A 87 6.06 -5.23 15.84
C ARG A 87 4.89 -5.54 16.78
N GLU A 88 3.72 -5.02 16.44
CA GLU A 88 2.46 -5.29 17.11
C GLU A 88 1.43 -5.76 16.09
N VAL A 89 0.64 -6.76 16.47
CA VAL A 89 -0.47 -7.27 15.66
C VAL A 89 -1.76 -6.79 16.31
N LEU A 90 -2.53 -5.99 15.58
CA LEU A 90 -3.66 -5.23 16.09
C LEU A 90 -4.92 -5.46 15.24
N GLY A 91 -6.08 -5.11 15.81
CA GLY A 91 -7.38 -5.11 15.13
C GLY A 91 -8.44 -5.88 15.92
N ASP A 92 -9.69 -5.40 15.84
CA ASP A 92 -10.88 -5.99 16.47
C ASP A 92 -12.04 -5.94 15.45
N PRO A 93 -12.71 -7.06 15.14
CA PRO A 93 -12.55 -8.42 15.67
C PRO A 93 -11.40 -9.22 15.06
N ARG A 94 -10.69 -8.68 14.06
CA ARG A 94 -9.64 -9.41 13.32
C ARG A 94 -8.25 -8.79 13.56
N PRO A 95 -7.34 -9.47 14.29
CA PRO A 95 -6.03 -8.95 14.62
C PRO A 95 -5.02 -9.24 13.49
N TYR A 96 -5.13 -8.55 12.35
CA TYR A 96 -4.20 -8.72 11.22
C TYR A 96 -3.60 -7.41 10.70
N SER A 97 -3.85 -6.29 11.38
CA SER A 97 -3.12 -5.05 11.11
C SER A 97 -1.74 -5.12 11.75
N LEU A 98 -0.72 -4.70 11.01
CA LEU A 98 0.65 -4.65 11.50
C LEU A 98 1.03 -3.22 11.85
N LEU A 99 1.44 -2.99 13.10
CA LEU A 99 2.07 -1.75 13.52
C LEU A 99 3.55 -2.01 13.80
N TYR A 100 4.42 -1.29 13.11
CA TYR A 100 5.86 -1.27 13.38
C TYR A 100 6.25 0.08 13.94
N THR A 101 6.83 0.09 15.14
CA THR A 101 7.37 1.29 15.76
C THR A 101 8.90 1.25 15.67
N TRP A 102 9.49 2.23 14.97
CA TRP A 102 10.92 2.48 14.98
C TRP A 102 11.21 3.74 15.79
N GLU A 103 11.79 3.57 16.97
CA GLU A 103 12.10 4.70 17.85
C GLU A 103 13.23 5.56 17.25
N GLY A 104 12.93 6.84 17.04
CA GLY A 104 13.88 7.82 16.54
C GLY A 104 14.94 8.17 17.59
N LYS A 105 16.11 8.64 17.14
CA LYS A 105 17.19 9.07 18.04
C LYS A 105 16.83 10.33 18.86
N ASP A 106 15.93 11.16 18.34
CA ASP A 106 15.42 12.34 19.01
C ASP A 106 13.89 12.23 19.17
N PRO A 107 13.39 11.86 20.37
CA PRO A 107 11.97 11.68 20.62
C PRO A 107 11.19 13.01 20.71
N SER A 108 11.86 14.16 20.63
CA SER A 108 11.20 15.47 20.62
C SER A 108 10.62 15.86 19.25
N LEU A 109 11.08 15.20 18.18
CA LEU A 109 10.60 15.44 16.82
C LEU A 109 9.23 14.79 16.59
N PRO A 110 8.37 15.40 15.75
CA PRO A 110 7.12 14.76 15.34
C PRO A 110 7.37 13.43 14.62
N PRO A 111 6.54 12.39 14.86
CA PRO A 111 6.68 11.12 14.16
C PRO A 111 6.29 11.25 12.68
N ALA A 112 6.90 10.42 11.84
CA ALA A 112 6.43 10.18 10.48
C ALA A 112 5.61 8.89 10.46
N LEU A 113 4.43 8.93 9.83
CA LEU A 113 3.59 7.75 9.62
C LEU A 113 3.69 7.28 8.17
N PHE A 114 4.12 6.04 7.99
CA PHE A 114 3.98 5.31 6.75
C PHE A 114 2.86 4.30 6.93
N TYR A 115 1.91 4.28 6.01
CA TYR A 115 0.79 3.34 6.05
C TYR A 115 0.47 2.84 4.65
N GLY A 116 -0.09 1.64 4.60
CA GLY A 116 -0.53 0.96 3.41
C GLY A 116 -1.45 -0.19 3.81
N HIS A 117 -1.95 -0.92 2.82
CA HIS A 117 -2.78 -2.10 3.04
C HIS A 117 -2.09 -3.32 2.45
N ILE A 118 -2.35 -4.49 3.04
CA ILE A 118 -1.77 -5.78 2.62
C ILE A 118 -2.82 -6.69 1.98
N ASP A 119 -4.09 -6.33 2.06
CA ASP A 119 -5.20 -7.05 1.47
C ASP A 119 -5.42 -6.64 0.00
N VAL A 120 -6.02 -7.57 -0.73
CA VAL A 120 -6.39 -7.41 -2.14
C VAL A 120 -7.86 -7.78 -2.35
N VAL A 121 -8.39 -7.40 -3.51
CA VAL A 121 -9.74 -7.80 -3.92
C VAL A 121 -9.74 -9.20 -4.54
N PRO A 122 -10.87 -9.92 -4.52
CA PRO A 122 -11.03 -11.18 -5.24
C PRO A 122 -10.82 -10.99 -6.75
N VAL A 123 -10.41 -12.07 -7.42
CA VAL A 123 -10.34 -12.12 -8.89
C VAL A 123 -11.74 -12.49 -9.42
N PRO A 124 -12.40 -11.60 -10.19
CA PRO A 124 -13.72 -11.90 -10.76
C PRO A 124 -13.64 -13.04 -11.77
N GLU A 125 -14.54 -14.01 -11.65
CA GLU A 125 -14.53 -15.22 -12.49
C GLU A 125 -14.72 -14.90 -13.98
N ASP A 126 -15.54 -13.90 -14.29
CA ASP A 126 -15.82 -13.41 -15.64
C ASP A 126 -14.63 -12.68 -16.30
N SER A 127 -13.55 -12.44 -15.55
CA SER A 127 -12.33 -11.79 -16.04
C SER A 127 -11.11 -12.70 -16.02
N ARG A 128 -11.22 -13.95 -15.55
CA ARG A 128 -10.06 -14.85 -15.41
C ARG A 128 -9.35 -15.13 -16.73
N ASP A 129 -10.09 -15.26 -17.83
CA ASP A 129 -9.55 -15.48 -19.16
C ASP A 129 -8.76 -14.28 -19.71
N GLN A 130 -8.89 -13.10 -19.10
CA GLN A 130 -8.15 -11.88 -19.45
C GLN A 130 -6.74 -11.85 -18.83
N TRP A 131 -6.47 -12.69 -17.83
CA TRP A 131 -5.17 -12.77 -17.19
C TRP A 131 -4.18 -13.56 -18.05
N LYS A 132 -3.00 -12.99 -18.30
CA LYS A 132 -1.92 -13.68 -19.03
C LYS A 132 -1.15 -14.69 -18.18
N GLN A 133 -1.22 -14.54 -16.86
CA GLN A 133 -0.58 -15.37 -15.84
C GLN A 133 -1.57 -15.53 -14.68
N GLU A 134 -1.48 -16.64 -13.94
CA GLU A 134 -2.35 -16.84 -12.78
C GLU A 134 -2.17 -15.71 -11.75
N PRO A 135 -3.27 -15.10 -11.23
CA PRO A 135 -3.22 -13.87 -10.43
C PRO A 135 -2.28 -13.91 -9.22
N PHE A 136 -2.10 -15.09 -8.62
CA PHE A 136 -1.27 -15.32 -7.43
C PHE A 136 -0.07 -16.25 -7.73
N SER A 137 0.41 -16.31 -8.99
CA SER A 137 1.59 -17.13 -9.32
C SER A 137 2.89 -16.57 -8.75
N GLY A 138 2.95 -15.25 -8.55
CA GLY A 138 4.18 -14.53 -8.26
C GLY A 138 5.06 -14.32 -9.47
#